data_AF-A0A6B0Y023-F1
#
_entry.id   AF-A0A6B0Y023-F1
#
_cell.length_a   1.000
_cell.length_b   1.000
_cell.length_c   1.000
_cell.angle_alpha   90.00
_cell.angle_beta   90.00
_cell.angle_gamma   90.00
#
_symmetry.space_group_name_H-M   'P 1'
#
loop_
_entity.id
_entity.type
_entity.pdbx_description
1 polymer ?
#
loop_
_entity_poly.entity_id
_entity_poly.type
_entity_poly.pdbx_seq_one_letter_code
_entity_poly.pdbx_strand_id
1 'polypeptide(L)'
;MSARDSVSTVLFQRHALGLVLSESGELLFESARKIRSEIDRTKVRIHDDQNAVQGELRVTTTTGFGTLWLAPRIGQLFARHPNLNIDLRLADHVLDLAMREADVAIRMK
;
A
#
# COMPACT_ATOMS: atom_id res chain seq x y z
N MET A 1 21.21 -5.54 28.88
CA MET A 1 20.89 -6.74 28.07
C MET A 1 20.44 -6.24 26.68
N SER A 2 21.38 -5.98 25.77
CA SER A 2 21.09 -5.42 24.45
C SER A 2 21.17 -6.55 23.43
N ALA A 3 20.00 -7.09 23.05
CA ALA A 3 19.91 -8.08 21.98
C ALA A 3 20.26 -7.40 20.65
N ARG A 4 21.51 -7.56 20.20
CA ARG A 4 21.92 -7.29 18.82
C ARG A 4 22.16 -8.62 18.14
N ASP A 5 21.07 -9.25 17.72
CA ASP A 5 21.15 -10.26 16.67
C ASP A 5 21.01 -9.52 15.35
N SER A 6 22.13 -8.92 14.90
CA SER A 6 22.25 -8.45 13.52
C SER A 6 22.35 -9.68 12.63
N VAL A 7 21.20 -10.23 12.25
CA VAL A 7 21.11 -11.35 11.32
C VAL A 7 21.64 -10.87 9.97
N SER A 8 22.88 -11.26 9.64
CA SER A 8 23.52 -11.05 8.34
C SER A 8 22.84 -11.94 7.31
N THR A 9 21.64 -11.53 6.89
CA THR A 9 20.85 -12.26 5.91
C THR A 9 20.75 -11.44 4.62
N VAL A 10 20.95 -12.11 3.50
CA VAL A 10 20.75 -11.55 2.17
C VAL A 10 19.26 -11.26 2.02
N LEU A 11 18.86 -10.00 1.86
CA LEU A 11 17.46 -9.61 1.69
C LEU A 11 17.07 -9.51 0.21
N PHE A 12 18.04 -9.17 -0.64
CA PHE A 12 17.85 -9.00 -2.07
C PHE A 12 18.84 -9.87 -2.84
N GLN A 13 18.34 -10.55 -3.88
CA GLN A 13 19.13 -11.30 -4.83
C GLN A 13 19.22 -10.51 -6.13
N ARG A 14 20.42 -10.48 -6.72
CA ARG A 14 20.66 -9.83 -8.01
C ARG A 14 20.34 -10.81 -9.12
N HIS A 15 19.40 -10.44 -9.98
CA HIS A 15 19.00 -11.20 -11.15
C HIS A 15 19.35 -10.42 -12.44
N ALA A 16 19.40 -11.10 -13.58
CA ALA A 16 19.78 -10.48 -14.86
C ALA A 16 18.86 -9.31 -15.28
N LEU A 17 17.62 -9.29 -14.76
CA LEU A 17 16.58 -8.29 -15.08
C LEU A 17 16.25 -7.36 -13.90
N GLY A 18 16.94 -7.47 -12.75
CA GLY A 18 16.66 -6.62 -11.60
C GLY A 18 16.95 -7.25 -10.25
N LEU A 19 16.47 -6.59 -9.19
CA LEU A 19 16.56 -7.07 -7.81
C LEU A 19 15.28 -7.81 -7.44
N VAL A 20 15.43 -9.00 -6.84
CA VAL A 20 14.31 -9.82 -6.34
C VAL A 20 14.49 -10.01 -4.84
N LEU A 21 13.40 -10.03 -4.08
CA LEU A 21 13.46 -10.34 -2.66
C LEU A 21 13.86 -11.81 -2.47
N SER A 22 14.79 -12.04 -1.55
CA SER A 22 15.01 -13.36 -0.97
C SER A 22 13.83 -13.75 -0.06
N GLU A 23 13.73 -15.01 0.34
CA GLU A 23 12.73 -15.47 1.32
C GLU A 23 12.74 -14.66 2.62
N SER A 24 13.93 -14.38 3.15
CA SER A 24 14.06 -13.54 4.35
C SER A 24 13.76 -12.06 4.08
N GLY A 25 14.04 -11.59 2.86
CA GLY A 25 13.62 -10.28 2.38
C GLY A 25 12.10 -10.14 2.39
N GLU A 26 11.38 -11.16 1.94
CA GLU A 26 9.93 -11.20 1.94
C GLU A 26 9.35 -11.17 3.37
N LEU A 27 9.92 -11.99 4.27
CA LEU A 27 9.52 -12.02 5.68
C LEU A 27 9.74 -10.68 6.39
N LEU A 28 10.90 -10.06 6.19
CA LEU A 28 11.19 -8.73 6.74
C LEU A 28 10.25 -7.68 6.14
N PHE A 29 10.04 -7.74 4.82
CA PHE A 29 9.18 -6.82 4.12
C PHE A 29 7.73 -6.92 4.60
N GLU A 30 7.19 -8.13 4.86
CA GLU A 30 5.86 -8.33 5.44
C GLU A 30 5.78 -7.73 6.84
N SER A 31 6.78 -8.01 7.67
CA SER A 31 6.85 -7.54 9.05
C SER A 31 6.92 -6.01 9.13
N ALA A 32 7.80 -5.39 8.34
CA ALA A 32 7.93 -3.95 8.23
C ALA A 32 6.63 -3.30 7.72
N ARG A 33 5.92 -3.93 6.78
CA ARG A 33 4.62 -3.44 6.29
C ARG A 33 3.57 -3.44 7.39
N LYS A 34 3.47 -4.53 8.14
CA LYS A 34 2.53 -4.63 9.29
C LYS A 34 2.84 -3.56 10.33
N ILE A 35 4.11 -3.39 10.68
CA ILE A 35 4.54 -2.35 11.63
C ILE A 35 4.16 -0.96 11.11
N ARG A 36 4.41 -0.66 9.82
CA ARG A 36 4.04 0.63 9.23
C ARG A 36 2.53 0.86 9.29
N SER A 37 1.73 -0.13 8.91
CA SER A 37 0.26 -0.03 8.97
C SER A 37 -0.24 0.18 10.39
N GLU A 38 0.32 -0.51 11.37
CA GLU A 38 -0.04 -0.31 12.79
C GLU A 38 0.39 1.06 13.31
N ILE A 39 1.55 1.58 12.88
CA ILE A 39 1.98 2.95 13.18
C ILE A 39 0.99 3.96 12.57
N ASP A 40 0.57 3.77 11.31
CA ASP A 40 -0.37 4.67 10.64
C ASP A 40 -1.75 4.64 11.31
N ARG A 41 -2.26 3.45 11.66
CA ARG A 41 -3.47 3.28 12.48
C ARG A 41 -3.35 3.95 13.83
N THR A 42 -2.19 3.84 14.47
CA THR A 42 -1.94 4.45 15.78
C THR A 42 -1.86 5.97 15.67
N LYS A 43 -1.25 6.53 14.63
CA LYS A 43 -1.28 7.97 14.35
C LYS A 43 -2.72 8.47 14.17
N VAL A 44 -3.55 7.73 13.44
CA VAL A 44 -4.99 8.04 13.30
C VAL A 44 -5.71 8.02 14.64
N ARG A 45 -5.34 7.11 15.56
CA ARG A 45 -5.93 7.05 16.91
C ARG A 45 -5.41 8.12 17.88
N ILE A 46 -4.16 8.56 17.72
CA ILE A 46 -3.52 9.58 18.58
C ILE A 46 -3.96 10.99 18.18
N HIS A 47 -4.12 11.24 16.88
CA HIS A 47 -4.75 12.46 16.42
C HIS A 47 -6.24 12.35 16.73
N ASP A 48 -6.65 12.89 17.87
CA ASP A 48 -8.01 12.99 18.41
C ASP A 48 -8.96 13.86 17.55
N ASP A 49 -8.68 13.93 16.25
CA ASP A 49 -9.45 14.62 15.23
C ASP A 49 -10.04 13.53 14.33
N GLN A 50 -11.15 12.96 14.79
CA GLN A 50 -11.77 11.70 14.36
C GLN A 50 -12.13 11.59 12.86
N ASN A 51 -11.73 12.54 12.00
CA ASN A 51 -12.10 12.62 10.58
C ASN A 51 -10.96 12.95 9.61
N ALA A 52 -9.71 13.12 10.05
CA ALA A 52 -8.61 13.45 9.14
C ALA A 52 -8.04 12.20 8.44
N VAL A 53 -8.70 11.75 7.38
CA VAL A 53 -8.15 10.72 6.47
C VAL A 53 -6.86 11.28 5.84
N GLN A 54 -5.74 10.59 6.06
CA GLN A 54 -4.41 11.02 5.63
C GLN A 54 -3.53 9.82 5.24
N GLY A 55 -2.53 10.06 4.38
CA GLY A 55 -1.57 9.04 3.93
C GLY A 55 -1.77 8.59 2.48
N GLU A 56 -1.04 7.54 2.07
CA GLU A 56 -1.13 6.96 0.72
C GLU A 56 -2.10 5.78 0.70
N LEU A 57 -3.02 5.77 -0.26
CA LEU A 57 -3.95 4.67 -0.53
C LEU A 57 -3.76 4.16 -1.95
N ARG A 58 -3.29 2.92 -2.11
CA ARG A 58 -3.20 2.24 -3.41
C ARG A 58 -4.50 1.53 -3.74
N VAL A 59 -5.14 1.92 -4.81
CA VAL A 59 -6.41 1.35 -5.28
C VAL A 59 -6.22 0.73 -6.66
N THR A 60 -6.71 -0.49 -6.89
CA THR A 60 -6.83 -1.04 -8.25
C THR A 60 -8.26 -1.22 -8.66
N THR A 61 -8.55 -0.98 -9.93
CA THR A 61 -9.86 -1.22 -10.51
C THR A 61 -9.78 -1.53 -12.00
N THR A 62 -10.88 -2.02 -12.58
CA THR A 62 -11.04 -2.12 -14.04
C THR A 62 -10.98 -0.73 -14.69
N THR A 63 -10.47 -0.67 -15.91
CA THR A 63 -10.25 0.58 -16.64
C THR A 63 -11.54 1.38 -16.79
N GLY A 64 -12.63 0.70 -17.16
CA GLY A 64 -13.94 1.33 -17.35
C GLY A 64 -14.49 1.97 -16.07
N PHE A 65 -14.46 1.25 -14.95
CA PHE A 65 -14.94 1.80 -13.67
C PHE A 65 -14.04 2.93 -13.17
N GLY A 66 -12.73 2.75 -13.28
CA GLY A 66 -11.74 3.73 -12.86
C GLY A 66 -11.89 5.07 -13.56
N THR A 67 -12.03 5.04 -14.89
CA THR A 67 -12.13 6.25 -15.71
C THR A 67 -13.53 6.88 -15.70
N LEU A 68 -14.59 6.07 -15.83
CA LEU A 68 -15.94 6.58 -16.01
C LEU A 68 -16.64 6.93 -14.70
N TRP A 69 -16.29 6.27 -13.60
CA TRP A 69 -16.99 6.42 -12.34
C TRP A 69 -16.11 6.95 -11.21
N LEU A 70 -14.93 6.37 -11.02
CA LEU A 70 -14.08 6.67 -9.87
C LEU A 70 -13.33 8.00 -10.02
N ALA A 71 -12.60 8.20 -11.12
CA ALA A 71 -11.80 9.41 -11.37
C ALA A 71 -12.61 10.72 -11.25
N PRO A 72 -13.85 10.84 -11.80
CA PRO A 72 -14.66 12.05 -11.62
C PRO A 72 -15.03 12.35 -10.17
N ARG A 73 -15.03 11.35 -9.28
CA ARG A 73 -15.41 11.47 -7.86
C ARG A 73 -14.22 11.69 -6.94
N ILE A 74 -13.00 11.36 -7.39
CA ILE A 74 -11.77 11.55 -6.61
C ILE A 74 -11.55 13.02 -6.24
N GLY A 75 -11.90 13.96 -7.12
CA GLY A 75 -11.78 15.40 -6.81
C GLY A 75 -12.56 15.82 -5.56
N GLN A 76 -13.78 15.32 -5.38
CA GLN A 76 -14.60 15.59 -4.19
C GLN A 76 -14.07 14.88 -2.93
N LEU A 77 -13.32 13.80 -3.12
CA LEU A 77 -12.65 13.09 -2.03
C LEU A 77 -11.44 13.89 -1.55
N PHE A 78 -10.59 14.39 -2.46
CA PHE A 78 -9.45 15.25 -2.11
C PHE A 78 -9.87 16.59 -1.50
N ALA A 79 -11.01 17.15 -1.91
CA ALA A 79 -11.56 18.35 -1.29
C ALA A 79 -11.93 18.15 0.18
N ARG A 80 -12.37 16.94 0.56
CA ARG A 80 -12.70 16.58 1.95
C ARG A 80 -11.50 16.08 2.75
N HIS A 81 -10.51 15.50 2.06
CA HIS A 81 -9.33 14.91 2.66
C HIS A 81 -8.07 15.33 1.89
N PRO A 82 -7.59 16.57 2.06
CA PRO A 82 -6.45 17.10 1.30
C PRO A 82 -5.12 16.41 1.63
N ASN A 83 -5.04 15.72 2.78
CA ASN A 83 -3.86 14.98 3.23
C ASN A 83 -3.86 13.52 2.74
N LEU A 84 -4.88 13.10 1.99
CA LEU A 84 -4.96 11.79 1.36
C LEU A 84 -4.28 11.85 -0.01
N ASN A 85 -3.43 10.87 -0.29
CA ASN A 85 -2.85 10.64 -1.61
C ASN A 85 -3.36 9.30 -2.15
N ILE A 86 -3.76 9.24 -3.42
CA ILE A 86 -4.33 8.04 -4.03
C ILE A 86 -3.47 7.63 -5.23
N ASP A 87 -2.85 6.45 -5.16
CA ASP A 87 -2.25 5.76 -6.30
C ASP A 87 -3.32 4.85 -6.91
N LEU A 88 -3.93 5.30 -8.01
CA LEU A 88 -4.98 4.56 -8.71
C LEU A 88 -4.39 3.79 -9.90
N ARG A 89 -4.43 2.46 -9.83
CA ARG A 89 -3.96 1.55 -10.87
C ARG A 89 -5.12 0.93 -11.62
N LEU A 90 -5.15 1.17 -12.93
CA LEU A 90 -6.17 0.63 -13.83
C LEU A 90 -5.65 -0.62 -14.49
N ALA A 91 -6.31 -1.75 -14.22
CA ALA A 91 -5.98 -3.03 -14.83
C ALA A 91 -7.25 -3.87 -14.99
N ASP A 92 -7.47 -4.36 -16.21
CA ASP A 92 -8.59 -5.27 -16.52
C ASP A 92 -8.28 -6.72 -16.14
N HIS A 93 -7.04 -7.01 -15.76
CA HIS A 93 -6.64 -8.25 -15.08
C HIS A 93 -6.58 -8.03 -13.55
N VAL A 94 -6.67 -9.12 -12.79
CA VAL A 94 -6.45 -9.07 -11.33
C VAL A 94 -4.95 -8.84 -11.11
N LEU A 95 -4.59 -7.61 -10.74
CA LEU A 95 -3.28 -7.34 -10.15
C LEU A 95 -3.20 -8.10 -8.83
N ASP A 96 -2.08 -8.76 -8.59
CA ASP A 96 -1.97 -9.71 -7.50
C ASP A 96 -1.93 -8.96 -6.16
N LEU A 97 -3.04 -9.04 -5.41
CA LEU A 97 -3.15 -8.51 -4.06
C LEU A 97 -2.10 -9.13 -3.13
N ALA A 98 -1.64 -10.36 -3.40
CA ALA A 98 -0.58 -11.02 -2.65
C ALA A 98 0.81 -10.42 -2.92
N MET A 99 1.04 -9.81 -4.09
CA MET A 99 2.29 -9.10 -4.45
C MET A 99 2.29 -7.61 -4.07
N ARG A 100 1.30 -7.15 -3.30
CA ARG A 100 1.25 -5.78 -2.71
C ARG A 100 1.21 -4.64 -3.73
N GLU A 101 0.57 -4.89 -4.87
CA GLU A 101 0.32 -3.84 -5.87
C GLU A 101 -0.85 -2.92 -5.46
N ALA A 102 -1.56 -3.24 -4.37
CA ALA A 102 -2.73 -2.50 -3.90
C ALA A 102 -3.05 -2.67 -2.41
N ASP A 103 -3.69 -1.65 -1.82
CA ASP A 103 -4.38 -1.74 -0.52
C ASP A 103 -5.85 -2.11 -0.69
N VAL A 104 -6.49 -1.66 -1.79
CA VAL A 104 -7.91 -1.92 -2.09
C VAL A 104 -8.06 -2.32 -3.56
N ALA A 105 -8.87 -3.35 -3.83
CA ALA A 105 -9.28 -3.71 -5.19
C ALA A 105 -10.79 -3.55 -5.34
N ILE A 106 -11.21 -2.77 -6.35
CA ILE A 106 -12.61 -2.63 -6.76
C ILE A 106 -12.78 -3.39 -8.07
N ARG A 107 -13.75 -4.32 -8.13
CA ARG A 107 -14.07 -5.08 -9.34
C ARG A 107 -15.58 -5.17 -9.49
N MET A 108 -16.08 -4.99 -10.71
CA MET A 108 -17.48 -5.17 -11.05
C MET A 108 -17.66 -6.58 -11.62
N LYS A 109 -18.74 -7.26 -11.25
CA LYS A 109 -19.21 -8.49 -11.91
C LYS A 109 -20.27 -8.14 -12.95
#